data_AF-A0A2C5YQT0-F1
#
_entry.id   AF-A0A2C5YQT0-F1
#
_cell.length_a   1.000
_cell.length_b   1.000
_cell.length_c   1.000
_cell.angle_alpha   90.00
_cell.angle_beta   90.00
_cell.angle_gamma   90.00
#
_symmetry.space_group_name_H-M   'P 1'
#
loop_
_entity.id
_entity.type
_entity.pdbx_description
1 polymer ?
#
loop_
_entity_poly.entity_id
_entity_poly.type
_entity_poly.pdbx_seq_one_letter_code
_entity_poly.pdbx_strand_id
1 'polypeptide(L)'
;MLPSNIAVPIVLFLPYLHFDTYKRLLRRRQVIQRRLARARARPVPLDVAASESLELQVIWEFLGHDPPINCRRTLDQYGFPSLRDTSARDDDQMLYKLTKERGEGSEARFCRQTLAGSGHGSRGSNRGSNRDNSKDSNRDKGNKGETAEEQVLNGNVLMVDQLWLWVLDSHTLLSCFPKRESDAIEGPLYCQADLRDSIFGEVNVDMTRQCDNALDLAALAALHAVSVLLDRASHPDLEVFRIFEEAISTLDLYTWFYRHLLANCSENENLTSSLKDFRIEGFRDKAFDYEPVENKPSSIRQRHQAEGRRAERENRDSTSALLELRDIEDELLTLAHLFDSQTRTLQAMHSTYERPELRSKTTRGRVFLSEALGRLRAYTQAANDMMARVRATRDDYDKLLQMVQRQAQVDEVRISRLHADLASAQGRSVMIFTTYTVIFLPLTFFTGLFGMNTAEWGGGDNLSLRTIGAVAVPGSAALVALSLVLAFSTRARRIVKALARLCEQGLDLASWVVGLLMSKIGDLGFLRRGEEEEDARRRKKKKGGVEREASDFWERHKLERDKGYEIPDKNRPRRGGVLGAAF
;
A
#
# COMPACT_ATOMS: atom_id res chain seq x y z
N MET A 1 -70.95 -17.03 0.05
CA MET A 1 -69.93 -16.85 1.11
C MET A 1 -68.67 -16.33 0.43
N LEU A 2 -68.41 -15.03 0.52
CA LEU A 2 -67.18 -14.41 0.00
C LEU A 2 -66.03 -14.79 0.93
N PRO A 3 -64.85 -15.19 0.42
CA PRO A 3 -63.72 -15.51 1.27
C PRO A 3 -63.29 -14.25 2.02
N SER A 4 -62.97 -14.44 3.29
CA SER A 4 -62.46 -13.40 4.19
C SER A 4 -61.12 -12.86 3.68
N ASN A 5 -61.21 -11.82 2.85
CA ASN A 5 -60.10 -11.02 2.36
C ASN A 5 -59.23 -10.56 3.53
N ILE A 6 -57.90 -10.63 3.34
CA ILE A 6 -56.97 -9.93 4.21
C ILE A 6 -57.33 -8.43 4.11
N ALA A 7 -57.65 -7.79 5.24
CA ALA A 7 -58.11 -6.39 5.24
C ALA A 7 -56.97 -5.38 4.98
N VAL A 8 -55.69 -5.81 4.97
CA VAL A 8 -54.54 -4.92 4.82
C VAL A 8 -53.45 -5.59 3.95
N PRO A 9 -53.15 -5.07 2.75
CA PRO A 9 -52.01 -5.54 1.97
C PRO A 9 -50.71 -5.21 2.71
N ILE A 10 -49.77 -6.16 2.77
CA ILE A 10 -48.48 -5.98 3.43
C ILE A 10 -47.44 -5.67 2.37
N VAL A 11 -46.66 -4.62 2.59
CA VAL A 11 -45.53 -4.23 1.74
C VAL A 11 -44.24 -4.36 2.54
N LEU A 12 -43.26 -5.05 1.99
CA LEU A 12 -41.92 -5.15 2.53
C LEU A 12 -40.93 -4.54 1.54
N PHE A 13 -40.10 -3.63 2.04
CA PHE A 13 -38.87 -3.22 1.39
C PHE A 13 -37.71 -3.66 2.26
N LEU A 14 -36.86 -4.56 1.76
CA LEU A 14 -35.73 -5.10 2.50
C LEU A 14 -34.44 -4.96 1.67
N PRO A 15 -33.50 -4.09 2.07
CA PRO A 15 -32.16 -4.10 1.48
C PRO A 15 -31.44 -5.38 1.92
N TYR A 16 -30.75 -6.04 1.01
CA TYR A 16 -30.02 -7.26 1.31
C TYR A 16 -28.65 -7.32 0.66
N LEU A 17 -27.74 -8.04 1.31
CA LEU A 17 -26.36 -8.12 0.87
C LEU A 17 -26.23 -9.13 -0.27
N HIS A 18 -25.59 -8.72 -1.34
CA HIS A 18 -25.24 -9.53 -2.50
C HIS A 18 -23.79 -9.24 -2.91
N PHE A 19 -23.34 -9.91 -3.95
CA PHE A 19 -22.11 -9.60 -4.66
C PHE A 19 -22.34 -9.48 -6.18
N ASP A 20 -21.38 -8.88 -6.87
CA ASP A 20 -21.27 -8.81 -8.33
C ASP A 20 -19.79 -8.78 -8.74
N THR A 21 -19.49 -8.95 -10.02
CA THR A 21 -18.11 -8.85 -10.53
C THR A 21 -17.72 -7.39 -10.78
N TYR A 22 -16.47 -7.04 -10.50
CA TYR A 22 -15.98 -5.67 -10.68
C TYR A 22 -16.10 -5.19 -12.13
N LYS A 23 -15.89 -6.08 -13.11
CA LYS A 23 -16.11 -5.75 -14.54
C LYS A 23 -17.56 -5.38 -14.84
N ARG A 24 -18.53 -6.10 -14.26
CA ARG A 24 -19.96 -5.79 -14.41
C ARG A 24 -20.34 -4.48 -13.73
N LEU A 25 -19.79 -4.22 -12.54
CA LEU A 25 -19.95 -2.94 -11.86
C LEU A 25 -19.47 -1.77 -12.74
N LEU A 26 -18.29 -1.89 -13.35
CA LEU A 26 -17.75 -0.87 -14.26
C LEU A 26 -18.64 -0.69 -15.50
N ARG A 27 -19.10 -1.78 -16.12
CA ARG A 27 -20.07 -1.73 -17.24
C ARG A 27 -21.33 -0.97 -16.86
N ARG A 28 -21.94 -1.33 -15.71
CA ARG A 28 -23.13 -0.68 -15.18
C ARG A 28 -22.90 0.81 -14.98
N ARG A 29 -21.78 1.19 -14.32
CA ARG A 29 -21.42 2.58 -14.07
C ARG A 29 -21.27 3.37 -15.37
N GLN A 30 -20.58 2.82 -16.36
CA GLN A 30 -20.41 3.46 -17.67
C GLN A 30 -21.76 3.67 -18.37
N VAL A 31 -22.65 2.67 -18.36
CA VAL A 31 -23.98 2.78 -18.96
C VAL A 31 -24.83 3.84 -18.25
N ILE A 32 -24.81 3.88 -16.91
CA ILE A 32 -25.49 4.90 -16.11
C ILE A 32 -24.97 6.30 -16.47
N GLN A 33 -23.65 6.51 -16.48
CA GLN A 33 -23.05 7.80 -16.81
C GLN A 33 -23.41 8.24 -18.24
N ARG A 34 -23.32 7.34 -19.22
CA ARG A 34 -23.75 7.61 -20.60
C ARG A 34 -25.24 7.94 -20.70
N ARG A 35 -26.08 7.26 -19.90
CA ARG A 35 -27.52 7.47 -19.89
C ARG A 35 -27.91 8.79 -19.22
N LEU A 36 -27.23 9.19 -18.15
CA LEU A 36 -27.43 10.48 -17.49
C LEU A 36 -26.96 11.66 -18.38
N ALA A 37 -25.92 11.46 -19.18
CA ALA A 37 -25.47 12.45 -20.16
C ALA A 37 -26.47 12.65 -21.33
N ARG A 38 -27.40 11.72 -21.55
CA ARG A 38 -28.42 11.80 -22.62
C ARG A 38 -29.80 12.07 -22.05
N ALA A 39 -30.50 13.07 -22.59
CA ALA A 39 -31.88 13.36 -22.17
C ALA A 39 -32.90 12.32 -22.65
N ARG A 40 -32.71 11.75 -23.86
CA ARG A 40 -33.64 10.79 -24.48
C ARG A 40 -33.11 9.36 -24.39
N ALA A 41 -34.01 8.40 -24.13
CA ALA A 41 -33.70 6.96 -24.11
C ALA A 41 -33.46 6.38 -25.52
N ARG A 42 -34.04 6.99 -26.56
CA ARG A 42 -33.89 6.54 -27.95
C ARG A 42 -33.04 7.51 -28.78
N PRO A 43 -32.23 7.02 -29.74
CA PRO A 43 -32.03 5.61 -30.09
C PRO A 43 -31.15 4.86 -29.07
N VAL A 44 -31.44 3.58 -28.87
CA VAL A 44 -30.64 2.70 -28.00
C VAL A 44 -29.31 2.41 -28.69
N PRO A 45 -28.16 2.61 -28.02
CA PRO A 45 -26.85 2.24 -28.53
C PRO A 45 -26.79 0.75 -28.92
N LEU A 46 -26.11 0.44 -30.03
CA LEU A 46 -25.99 -0.92 -30.53
C LEU A 46 -25.29 -1.86 -29.54
N ASP A 47 -24.33 -1.37 -28.76
CA ASP A 47 -23.64 -2.12 -27.71
C ASP A 47 -24.60 -2.51 -26.57
N VAL A 48 -25.49 -1.61 -26.16
CA VAL A 48 -26.50 -1.91 -25.12
C VAL A 48 -27.61 -2.81 -25.68
N ALA A 49 -28.10 -2.53 -26.88
CA ALA A 49 -29.16 -3.33 -27.51
C ALA A 49 -28.72 -4.77 -27.85
N ALA A 50 -27.45 -4.96 -28.22
CA ALA A 50 -26.87 -6.28 -28.48
C ALA A 50 -26.31 -6.94 -27.22
N SER A 51 -26.31 -6.26 -26.07
CA SER A 51 -25.83 -6.84 -24.82
C SER A 51 -26.78 -7.95 -24.34
N GLU A 52 -26.22 -9.05 -23.86
CA GLU A 52 -26.98 -10.16 -23.26
C GLU A 52 -27.56 -9.78 -21.89
N SER A 53 -27.12 -8.65 -21.34
CA SER A 53 -27.52 -8.15 -20.04
C SER A 53 -28.88 -7.46 -20.09
N LEU A 54 -29.89 -8.09 -19.51
CA LEU A 54 -31.21 -7.47 -19.34
C LEU A 54 -31.11 -6.26 -18.40
N GLU A 55 -30.25 -6.34 -17.39
CA GLU A 55 -30.05 -5.23 -16.46
C GLU A 55 -29.62 -3.95 -17.18
N LEU A 56 -28.62 -4.02 -18.06
CA LEU A 56 -28.14 -2.84 -18.80
C LEU A 56 -29.19 -2.25 -19.74
N GLN A 57 -29.99 -3.11 -20.38
CA GLN A 57 -31.09 -2.66 -21.25
C GLN A 57 -32.17 -1.92 -20.46
N VAL A 58 -32.57 -2.48 -19.31
CA VAL A 58 -33.58 -1.87 -18.43
C VAL A 58 -33.07 -0.55 -17.84
N ILE A 59 -31.80 -0.49 -17.40
CA ILE A 59 -31.19 0.76 -16.93
C ILE A 59 -31.24 1.82 -18.03
N TRP A 60 -30.88 1.47 -19.26
CA TRP A 60 -30.89 2.41 -20.38
C TRP A 60 -32.29 2.97 -20.66
N GLU A 61 -33.30 2.11 -20.65
CA GLU A 61 -34.68 2.54 -20.95
C GLU A 61 -35.29 3.35 -19.80
N PHE A 62 -35.17 2.87 -18.55
CA PHE A 62 -35.98 3.34 -17.42
C PHE A 62 -35.28 4.32 -16.45
N LEU A 63 -33.97 4.57 -16.53
CA LEU A 63 -33.28 5.49 -15.59
C LEU A 63 -33.80 6.94 -15.60
N GLY A 64 -34.30 7.42 -16.74
CA GLY A 64 -34.86 8.77 -16.86
C GLY A 64 -36.40 8.85 -16.76
N HIS A 65 -37.07 7.77 -16.38
CA HIS A 65 -38.54 7.78 -16.17
C HIS A 65 -38.89 8.34 -14.79
N ASP A 66 -40.16 8.72 -14.59
CA ASP A 66 -40.71 9.12 -13.31
C ASP A 66 -41.83 8.14 -12.89
N PRO A 67 -41.67 7.35 -11.82
CA PRO A 67 -40.48 7.25 -10.97
C PRO A 67 -39.28 6.57 -11.68
N PRO A 68 -38.03 6.92 -11.32
CA PRO A 68 -36.84 6.32 -11.94
C PRO A 68 -36.61 4.89 -11.44
N ILE A 69 -35.97 4.07 -12.27
CA ILE A 69 -35.54 2.74 -11.82
C ILE A 69 -34.49 2.85 -10.71
N ASN A 70 -34.65 2.04 -9.67
CA ASN A 70 -33.67 1.93 -8.59
C ASN A 70 -32.66 0.83 -8.93
N CYS A 71 -31.47 1.22 -9.38
CA CYS A 71 -30.40 0.28 -9.72
C CYS A 71 -29.84 -0.44 -8.48
N ARG A 72 -29.17 -1.57 -8.71
CA ARG A 72 -28.33 -2.22 -7.70
C ARG A 72 -27.25 -1.25 -7.23
N ARG A 73 -27.01 -1.17 -5.92
CA ARG A 73 -26.05 -0.24 -5.31
C ARG A 73 -24.85 -0.99 -4.78
N THR A 74 -23.66 -0.42 -4.85
CA THR A 74 -22.50 -0.95 -4.09
C THR A 74 -22.71 -0.73 -2.59
N LEU A 75 -21.91 -1.41 -1.77
CA LEU A 75 -21.92 -1.20 -0.31
C LEU A 75 -21.75 0.30 0.05
N ASP A 76 -20.80 1.00 -0.60
CA ASP A 76 -20.56 2.42 -0.36
C ASP A 76 -21.69 3.32 -0.86
N GLN A 77 -22.31 3.00 -1.99
CA GLN A 77 -23.48 3.75 -2.49
C GLN A 77 -24.69 3.62 -1.55
N TYR A 78 -24.81 2.48 -0.87
CA TYR A 78 -25.83 2.30 0.17
C TYR A 78 -25.47 3.06 1.46
N GLY A 79 -24.21 2.97 1.90
CA GLY A 79 -23.74 3.61 3.14
C GLY A 79 -23.66 5.14 3.07
N PHE A 80 -23.35 5.69 1.90
CA PHE A 80 -23.15 7.13 1.72
C PHE A 80 -24.02 7.71 0.59
N PRO A 81 -25.37 7.78 0.75
CA PRO A 81 -26.26 8.31 -0.28
C PRO A 81 -26.03 9.78 -0.65
N SER A 82 -25.36 10.54 0.21
CA SER A 82 -25.04 11.95 0.00
C SER A 82 -23.83 12.17 -0.91
N LEU A 83 -23.00 11.13 -1.14
CA LEU A 83 -21.86 11.22 -2.04
C LEU A 83 -22.33 11.15 -3.50
N ARG A 84 -21.85 12.09 -4.31
CA ARG A 84 -22.14 12.13 -5.75
C ARG A 84 -21.39 11.05 -6.53
N ASP A 85 -20.21 10.67 -6.05
CA ASP A 85 -19.37 9.65 -6.64
C ASP A 85 -18.70 8.81 -5.55
N THR A 86 -18.90 7.50 -5.63
CA THR A 86 -18.31 6.49 -4.74
C THR A 86 -17.23 5.68 -5.45
N SER A 87 -16.89 6.01 -6.71
CA SER A 87 -16.05 5.18 -7.56
C SER A 87 -14.71 4.82 -6.94
N ALA A 88 -14.05 5.78 -6.28
CA ALA A 88 -12.79 5.53 -5.58
C ALA A 88 -12.92 4.58 -4.38
N ARG A 89 -14.06 4.62 -3.67
CA ARG A 89 -14.34 3.72 -2.54
C ARG A 89 -14.66 2.31 -3.02
N ASP A 90 -15.49 2.22 -4.07
CA ASP A 90 -15.87 0.95 -4.69
C ASP A 90 -14.63 0.17 -5.20
N ASP A 91 -13.61 0.87 -5.68
CA ASP A 91 -12.33 0.29 -6.13
C ASP A 91 -11.45 -0.22 -5.01
N ASP A 92 -11.62 0.33 -3.81
CA ASP A 92 -10.85 0.02 -2.62
C ASP A 92 -11.58 -0.94 -1.67
N GLN A 93 -12.71 -1.49 -2.10
CA GLN A 93 -13.48 -2.41 -1.28
C GLN A 93 -12.69 -3.70 -0.93
N MET A 94 -12.78 -4.14 0.32
CA MET A 94 -12.00 -5.28 0.82
C MET A 94 -12.26 -6.59 0.09
N LEU A 95 -13.51 -6.87 -0.27
CA LEU A 95 -13.85 -8.08 -1.04
C LEU A 95 -13.12 -8.09 -2.38
N TYR A 96 -13.08 -6.96 -3.08
CA TYR A 96 -12.39 -6.85 -4.37
C TYR A 96 -10.87 -6.97 -4.20
N LYS A 97 -10.30 -6.31 -3.18
CA LYS A 97 -8.86 -6.36 -2.89
C LYS A 97 -8.32 -7.77 -2.69
N LEU A 98 -9.11 -8.65 -2.04
CA LEU A 98 -8.72 -10.01 -1.69
C LEU A 98 -9.11 -11.06 -2.75
N THR A 99 -10.18 -10.82 -3.51
CA THR A 99 -10.65 -11.77 -4.53
C THR A 99 -10.15 -11.45 -5.94
N LYS A 100 -9.49 -10.29 -6.15
CA LYS A 100 -9.00 -9.93 -7.49
C LYS A 100 -7.99 -10.93 -8.04
N GLU A 101 -8.19 -11.33 -9.28
CA GLU A 101 -7.36 -12.27 -10.02
C GLU A 101 -5.97 -11.67 -10.27
N ARG A 102 -5.03 -11.86 -9.35
CA ARG A 102 -3.62 -11.56 -9.60
C ARG A 102 -3.07 -12.69 -10.47
N GLY A 103 -2.90 -12.41 -11.76
CA GLY A 103 -2.41 -13.38 -12.76
C GLY A 103 -1.31 -14.27 -12.21
N GLU A 104 -1.39 -15.57 -12.50
CA GLU A 104 -0.59 -16.62 -11.89
C GLU A 104 0.90 -16.27 -11.78
N GLY A 105 1.32 -15.85 -10.58
CA GLY A 105 2.72 -15.55 -10.28
C GLY A 105 2.93 -14.30 -9.46
N SER A 106 2.40 -14.22 -8.23
CA SER A 106 3.10 -13.61 -7.08
C SER A 106 2.32 -13.81 -5.79
N GLU A 107 2.91 -14.57 -4.87
CA GLU A 107 2.86 -14.42 -3.40
C GLU A 107 1.55 -14.56 -2.60
N ALA A 108 0.34 -14.44 -3.17
CA ALA A 108 -0.90 -14.68 -2.39
C ALA A 108 -1.16 -16.17 -2.06
N ARG A 109 -0.45 -17.11 -2.72
CA ARG A 109 -0.52 -18.55 -2.41
C ARG A 109 0.37 -18.98 -1.23
N PHE A 110 1.27 -18.11 -0.74
CA PHE A 110 2.22 -18.49 0.31
C PHE A 110 1.55 -18.63 1.70
N CYS A 111 0.51 -17.85 2.00
CA CYS A 111 -0.20 -17.94 3.28
C CYS A 111 -1.25 -19.07 3.35
N ARG A 112 -1.68 -19.64 2.22
CA ARG A 112 -2.71 -20.70 2.22
C ARG A 112 -2.17 -22.05 2.71
N GLN A 113 -0.85 -22.24 2.75
CA GLN A 113 -0.24 -23.57 2.98
C GLN A 113 0.33 -23.76 4.40
N THR A 114 0.44 -22.71 5.22
CA THR A 114 1.11 -22.79 6.53
C THR A 114 0.18 -22.99 7.73
N LEU A 115 -1.14 -23.13 7.54
CA LEU A 115 -2.10 -23.32 8.63
C LEU A 115 -2.89 -24.65 8.59
N ALA A 116 -2.64 -25.52 7.60
CA ALA A 116 -3.13 -26.89 7.64
C ALA A 116 -2.08 -27.78 8.31
N GLY A 117 -2.36 -28.19 9.54
CA GLY A 117 -1.48 -28.97 10.39
C GLY A 117 -1.04 -30.32 9.80
N SER A 118 0.15 -30.72 10.26
CA SER A 118 0.78 -32.03 10.19
C SER A 118 -0.20 -33.21 10.08
N GLY A 119 -0.25 -33.82 8.89
CA GLY A 119 -0.83 -35.12 8.64
C GLY A 119 0.14 -35.93 7.79
N HIS A 120 0.87 -36.83 8.44
CA HIS A 120 1.77 -37.79 7.80
C HIS A 120 0.93 -38.76 6.95
N GLY A 121 1.10 -38.73 5.63
CA GLY A 121 0.30 -39.56 4.71
C GLY A 121 1.00 -39.77 3.37
N SER A 122 1.59 -40.96 3.25
CA SER A 122 2.22 -41.64 2.10
C SER A 122 2.25 -41.01 0.70
N ARG A 123 3.44 -41.10 0.11
CA ARG A 123 3.76 -40.92 -1.32
C ARG A 123 2.89 -41.83 -2.19
N GLY A 124 2.25 -41.25 -3.20
CA GLY A 124 1.65 -41.96 -4.34
C GLY A 124 2.00 -41.21 -5.62
N SER A 125 3.00 -41.71 -6.35
CA SER A 125 3.34 -41.25 -7.69
C SER A 125 2.21 -41.60 -8.65
N ASN A 126 1.67 -40.62 -9.37
CA ASN A 126 1.08 -40.90 -10.67
C ASN A 126 1.32 -39.74 -11.64
N ARG A 127 2.30 -39.96 -12.53
CA ARG A 127 2.47 -39.22 -13.79
C ARG A 127 1.30 -39.62 -14.70
N GLY A 128 0.36 -38.71 -14.91
CA GLY A 128 -0.64 -38.80 -15.97
C GLY A 128 -0.39 -37.67 -16.97
N SER A 129 0.28 -37.99 -18.07
CA SER A 129 0.31 -37.14 -19.25
C SER A 129 -1.07 -37.11 -19.89
N ASN A 130 -1.65 -35.93 -20.11
CA ASN A 130 -2.61 -35.74 -21.20
C ASN A 130 -2.35 -34.39 -21.87
N ARG A 131 -1.78 -34.50 -23.09
CA ARG A 131 -1.81 -33.48 -24.12
C ARG A 131 -3.24 -33.38 -24.61
N ASP A 132 -3.84 -32.20 -24.61
CA ASP A 132 -5.01 -31.93 -25.43
C ASP A 132 -4.65 -30.95 -26.55
N ASN A 133 -4.64 -31.52 -27.75
CA ASN A 133 -4.71 -30.83 -29.03
C ASN A 133 -6.15 -30.31 -29.19
N SER A 134 -6.34 -29.01 -29.31
CA SER A 134 -7.52 -28.49 -30.01
C SER A 134 -7.08 -27.51 -31.09
N LYS A 135 -7.61 -27.78 -32.27
CA LYS A 135 -7.22 -27.24 -33.58
C LYS A 135 -7.64 -25.78 -33.72
N ASP A 136 -6.71 -24.99 -34.24
CA ASP A 136 -6.95 -23.73 -34.93
C ASP A 136 -8.07 -23.86 -35.95
N SER A 137 -9.10 -23.01 -35.82
CA SER A 137 -9.90 -22.58 -36.95
C SER A 137 -9.96 -21.06 -36.96
N ASN A 138 -9.24 -20.54 -37.94
CA ASN A 138 -9.02 -19.14 -38.23
C ASN A 138 -10.37 -18.46 -38.57
N ARG A 139 -10.80 -17.47 -37.77
CA ARG A 139 -11.88 -16.54 -38.12
C ARG A 139 -11.54 -15.12 -37.69
N ASP A 140 -10.95 -14.43 -38.66
CA ASP A 140 -11.15 -13.04 -39.05
C ASP A 140 -11.19 -11.97 -37.94
N LYS A 141 -10.05 -11.27 -37.80
CA LYS A 141 -9.85 -10.11 -36.95
C LYS A 141 -10.57 -8.89 -37.54
N GLY A 142 -11.83 -8.69 -37.16
CA GLY A 142 -12.45 -7.37 -37.15
C GLY A 142 -11.94 -6.56 -35.96
N ASN A 143 -11.17 -5.50 -36.22
CA ASN A 143 -10.61 -4.55 -35.27
C ASN A 143 -11.71 -3.81 -34.48
N LYS A 144 -12.34 -4.47 -33.50
CA LYS A 144 -13.12 -3.82 -32.44
C LYS A 144 -12.12 -3.36 -31.40
N GLY A 145 -11.98 -2.04 -31.21
CA GLY A 145 -11.07 -1.49 -30.20
C GLY A 145 -11.30 -2.17 -28.85
N GLU A 146 -10.23 -2.65 -28.22
CA GLU A 146 -10.21 -3.22 -26.88
C GLU A 146 -11.03 -2.31 -25.95
N THR A 147 -12.18 -2.78 -25.45
CA THR A 147 -12.95 -2.01 -24.48
C THR A 147 -12.14 -1.90 -23.19
N ALA A 148 -12.23 -0.76 -22.49
CA ALA A 148 -11.50 -0.51 -21.23
C ALA A 148 -11.71 -1.59 -20.14
N GLU A 149 -12.69 -2.49 -20.35
CA GLU A 149 -13.06 -3.63 -19.53
C GLU A 149 -12.08 -4.81 -19.61
N GLU A 150 -11.41 -5.01 -20.75
CA GLU A 150 -10.40 -6.08 -20.93
C GLU A 150 -9.08 -5.73 -20.23
N GLN A 151 -8.87 -4.44 -19.95
CA GLN A 151 -7.68 -3.89 -19.30
C GLN A 151 -7.83 -3.78 -17.78
N VAL A 152 -8.77 -4.52 -17.16
CA VAL A 152 -9.00 -4.49 -15.71
C VAL A 152 -9.05 -5.92 -15.14
N LEU A 153 -8.45 -6.11 -13.97
CA LEU A 153 -8.47 -7.37 -13.20
C LEU A 153 -9.87 -7.61 -12.64
N ASN A 154 -10.37 -8.83 -12.84
CA ASN A 154 -11.67 -9.22 -12.32
C ASN A 154 -11.57 -9.59 -10.83
N GLY A 155 -12.68 -9.44 -10.11
CA GLY A 155 -12.81 -9.77 -8.69
C GLY A 155 -14.25 -9.52 -8.23
N ASN A 156 -14.58 -9.95 -7.01
CA ASN A 156 -15.93 -9.82 -6.43
C ASN A 156 -16.07 -8.52 -5.66
N VAL A 157 -17.23 -7.87 -5.75
CA VAL A 157 -17.58 -6.63 -5.04
C VAL A 157 -18.90 -6.85 -4.32
N LEU A 158 -19.00 -6.41 -3.07
CA LEU A 158 -20.22 -6.38 -2.27
C LEU A 158 -21.19 -5.32 -2.82
N MET A 159 -22.41 -5.79 -3.03
CA MET A 159 -23.54 -5.04 -3.51
C MET A 159 -24.66 -5.09 -2.47
N VAL A 160 -25.50 -4.07 -2.45
CA VAL A 160 -26.74 -4.02 -1.68
C VAL A 160 -27.90 -3.98 -2.65
N ASP A 161 -28.57 -5.12 -2.74
CA ASP A 161 -29.76 -5.31 -3.54
C ASP A 161 -31.02 -5.02 -2.73
N GLN A 162 -32.16 -5.00 -3.42
CA GLN A 162 -33.43 -4.58 -2.86
C GLN A 162 -34.48 -5.66 -3.12
N LEU A 163 -35.07 -6.17 -2.05
CA LEU A 163 -36.21 -7.08 -2.11
C LEU A 163 -37.48 -6.29 -1.82
N TRP A 164 -38.38 -6.26 -2.80
CA TRP A 164 -39.73 -5.75 -2.64
C TRP A 164 -40.73 -6.91 -2.62
N LEU A 165 -41.58 -6.94 -1.60
CA LEU A 165 -42.68 -7.92 -1.51
C LEU A 165 -44.01 -7.19 -1.31
N TRP A 166 -45.03 -7.60 -2.04
CA TRP A 166 -46.42 -7.23 -1.79
C TRP A 166 -47.24 -8.50 -1.55
N VAL A 167 -47.76 -8.65 -0.35
CA VAL A 167 -48.76 -9.68 -0.04
C VAL A 167 -50.13 -9.03 -0.21
N LEU A 168 -50.80 -9.37 -1.31
CA LEU A 168 -52.13 -8.84 -1.60
C LEU A 168 -53.20 -9.63 -0.84
N ASP A 169 -53.07 -10.96 -0.87
CA ASP A 169 -54.01 -11.90 -0.28
C ASP A 169 -53.28 -13.08 0.38
N SER A 170 -54.02 -13.99 1.03
CA SER A 170 -53.44 -15.20 1.65
C SER A 170 -52.76 -16.14 0.64
N HIS A 171 -53.02 -15.95 -0.66
CA HIS A 171 -52.53 -16.83 -1.74
C HIS A 171 -51.75 -16.09 -2.84
N THR A 172 -51.61 -14.76 -2.75
CA THR A 172 -50.97 -13.97 -3.80
C THR A 172 -49.85 -13.15 -3.21
N LEU A 173 -48.62 -13.54 -3.57
CA LEU A 173 -47.38 -12.84 -3.28
C LEU A 173 -46.80 -12.30 -4.58
N LEU A 174 -46.54 -11.00 -4.63
CA LEU A 174 -45.73 -10.38 -5.67
C LEU A 174 -44.35 -10.10 -5.09
N SER A 175 -43.30 -10.62 -5.72
CA SER A 175 -41.91 -10.34 -5.35
C SER A 175 -41.16 -9.68 -6.52
N CYS A 176 -40.38 -8.65 -6.21
CA CYS A 176 -39.54 -7.94 -7.17
C CYS A 176 -38.15 -7.74 -6.56
N PHE A 177 -37.15 -8.31 -7.19
CA PHE A 177 -35.75 -8.17 -6.80
C PHE A 177 -34.86 -8.38 -8.03
N PRO A 178 -33.66 -7.77 -8.08
CA PRO A 178 -32.77 -7.90 -9.22
C PRO A 178 -32.28 -9.34 -9.38
N LYS A 179 -32.26 -9.85 -10.62
CA LYS A 179 -31.57 -11.09 -10.96
C LYS A 179 -30.10 -10.77 -11.19
N ARG A 180 -29.18 -11.40 -10.45
CA ARG A 180 -27.76 -11.38 -10.80
C ARG A 180 -27.57 -12.13 -12.11
N GLU A 181 -26.88 -11.50 -13.05
CA GLU A 181 -26.41 -12.18 -14.24
C GLU A 181 -25.14 -12.93 -13.85
N SER A 182 -25.11 -14.25 -14.02
CA SER A 182 -23.94 -15.10 -13.77
C SER A 182 -23.20 -15.35 -15.08
N ASP A 183 -21.87 -15.39 -15.07
CA ASP A 183 -21.13 -15.80 -16.26
C ASP A 183 -21.33 -17.30 -16.48
N ALA A 184 -21.43 -17.75 -17.73
CA ALA A 184 -21.58 -19.18 -18.05
C ALA A 184 -20.41 -20.05 -17.55
N ILE A 185 -19.31 -19.41 -17.14
CA ILE A 185 -18.08 -20.01 -16.62
C ILE A 185 -18.13 -20.13 -15.08
N GLU A 186 -19.03 -19.41 -14.40
CA GLU A 186 -19.18 -19.48 -12.95
C GLU A 186 -19.71 -20.85 -12.50
N GLY A 187 -19.04 -21.46 -11.54
CA GLY A 187 -19.42 -22.77 -11.01
C GLY A 187 -20.72 -22.76 -10.19
N PRO A 188 -21.31 -23.93 -9.91
CA PRO A 188 -22.62 -24.05 -9.23
C PRO A 188 -22.66 -23.45 -7.82
N LEU A 189 -21.50 -23.31 -7.16
CA LEU A 189 -21.38 -22.70 -5.82
C LEU A 189 -21.73 -21.21 -5.83
N TYR A 190 -21.51 -20.51 -6.95
CA TYR A 190 -21.91 -19.11 -7.11
C TYR A 190 -23.43 -18.96 -7.24
N CYS A 191 -24.09 -19.92 -7.91
CA CYS A 191 -25.55 -19.91 -8.07
C CYS A 191 -26.29 -20.19 -6.75
N GLN A 192 -25.66 -20.89 -5.79
CA GLN A 192 -26.24 -21.10 -4.45
C GLN A 192 -26.37 -19.80 -3.65
N ALA A 193 -25.51 -18.82 -3.97
CA ALA A 193 -25.53 -17.48 -3.37
C ALA A 193 -26.50 -16.52 -4.09
N ASP A 194 -27.29 -16.99 -5.05
CA ASP A 194 -28.35 -16.20 -5.69
C ASP A 194 -29.69 -16.39 -4.96
N LEU A 195 -30.33 -15.27 -4.61
CA LEU A 195 -31.57 -15.26 -3.80
C LEU A 195 -32.70 -16.08 -4.44
N ARG A 196 -32.87 -15.93 -5.76
CA ARG A 196 -33.90 -16.66 -6.51
C ARG A 196 -33.73 -18.17 -6.34
N ASP A 197 -32.54 -18.67 -6.68
CA ASP A 197 -32.28 -20.11 -6.73
C ASP A 197 -32.25 -20.70 -5.32
N SER A 198 -31.86 -19.90 -4.31
CA SER A 198 -32.00 -20.25 -2.89
C SER A 198 -33.45 -20.47 -2.48
N ILE A 199 -34.36 -19.56 -2.82
CA ILE A 199 -35.79 -19.68 -2.51
C ILE A 199 -36.41 -20.85 -3.30
N PHE A 200 -36.13 -20.95 -4.61
CA PHE A 200 -36.67 -22.03 -5.43
C PHE A 200 -36.16 -23.40 -5.01
N GLY A 201 -34.88 -23.51 -4.65
CA GLY A 201 -34.29 -24.74 -4.13
C GLY A 201 -35.00 -25.21 -2.87
N GLU A 202 -35.18 -24.33 -1.89
CA GLU A 202 -35.84 -24.68 -0.63
C GLU A 202 -37.31 -25.05 -0.79
N VAL A 203 -38.04 -24.29 -1.61
CA VAL A 203 -39.47 -24.56 -1.87
C VAL A 203 -39.67 -25.87 -2.66
N ASN A 204 -38.74 -26.24 -3.54
CA ASN A 204 -38.87 -27.43 -4.38
C ASN A 204 -38.30 -28.71 -3.75
N VAL A 205 -37.30 -28.61 -2.87
CA VAL A 205 -36.63 -29.77 -2.27
C VAL A 205 -37.53 -30.47 -1.24
N ASP A 206 -38.42 -29.73 -0.56
CA ASP A 206 -39.36 -30.28 0.43
C ASP A 206 -40.83 -30.17 -0.02
N MET A 207 -41.32 -31.20 -0.72
CA MET A 207 -42.73 -31.36 -1.13
C MET A 207 -43.72 -31.53 0.06
N THR A 208 -43.33 -31.22 1.29
CA THR A 208 -44.20 -31.27 2.48
C THR A 208 -44.21 -29.93 3.22
N ARG A 209 -45.11 -29.03 2.80
CA ARG A 209 -45.76 -28.03 3.68
C ARG A 209 -44.80 -27.23 4.58
N GLN A 210 -43.83 -26.50 4.03
CA GLN A 210 -43.16 -25.45 4.81
C GLN A 210 -43.96 -24.14 4.79
N CYS A 211 -44.45 -23.71 3.62
CA CYS A 211 -45.31 -22.54 3.49
C CYS A 211 -46.75 -22.97 3.18
N ASP A 212 -47.71 -22.60 4.03
CA ASP A 212 -49.13 -22.84 3.74
C ASP A 212 -49.76 -21.65 3.01
N ASN A 213 -49.29 -20.44 3.32
CA ASN A 213 -49.83 -19.18 2.82
C ASN A 213 -48.76 -18.31 2.15
N ALA A 214 -49.19 -17.34 1.34
CA ALA A 214 -48.34 -16.30 0.78
C ALA A 214 -47.57 -15.50 1.85
N LEU A 215 -48.14 -15.36 3.05
CA LEU A 215 -47.50 -14.73 4.21
C LEU A 215 -46.30 -15.52 4.74
N ASP A 216 -46.39 -16.86 4.72
CA ASP A 216 -45.27 -17.71 5.14
C ASP A 216 -44.16 -17.67 4.08
N LEU A 217 -44.52 -17.70 2.80
CA LEU A 217 -43.56 -17.56 1.70
C LEU A 217 -42.88 -16.19 1.70
N ALA A 218 -43.58 -15.12 2.05
CA ALA A 218 -42.99 -13.79 2.23
C ALA A 218 -41.95 -13.75 3.37
N ALA A 219 -42.26 -14.40 4.50
CA ALA A 219 -41.34 -14.53 5.61
C ALA A 219 -40.12 -15.41 5.27
N LEU A 220 -40.33 -16.49 4.52
CA LEU A 220 -39.25 -17.33 4.00
C LEU A 220 -38.35 -16.51 3.07
N ALA A 221 -38.90 -15.80 2.09
CA ALA A 221 -38.13 -14.95 1.19
C ALA A 221 -37.30 -13.89 1.95
N ALA A 222 -37.85 -13.32 3.02
CA ALA A 222 -37.13 -12.39 3.90
C ALA A 222 -35.97 -13.06 4.66
N LEU A 223 -36.16 -14.29 5.16
CA LEU A 223 -35.10 -15.09 5.80
C LEU A 223 -33.96 -15.40 4.81
N HIS A 224 -34.30 -15.81 3.58
CA HIS A 224 -33.29 -16.06 2.55
C HIS A 224 -32.56 -14.80 2.15
N ALA A 225 -33.24 -13.66 2.00
CA ALA A 225 -32.60 -12.39 1.65
C ALA A 225 -31.49 -12.02 2.64
N VAL A 226 -31.73 -12.26 3.94
CA VAL A 226 -30.73 -11.99 4.98
C VAL A 226 -29.60 -13.02 5.02
N SER A 227 -29.87 -14.28 4.71
CA SER A 227 -28.91 -15.38 4.89
C SER A 227 -28.17 -15.81 3.62
N VAL A 228 -28.62 -15.39 2.43
CA VAL A 228 -28.15 -15.92 1.14
C VAL A 228 -26.64 -15.78 0.96
N LEU A 229 -26.06 -14.62 1.29
CA LEU A 229 -24.63 -14.40 1.11
C LEU A 229 -23.78 -14.85 2.30
N LEU A 230 -24.33 -14.77 3.52
CA LEU A 230 -23.55 -14.95 4.74
C LEU A 230 -23.51 -16.40 5.23
N ASP A 231 -24.60 -17.15 5.08
CA ASP A 231 -24.67 -18.56 5.55
C ASP A 231 -24.66 -19.57 4.40
N ARG A 232 -25.24 -19.22 3.25
CA ARG A 232 -25.47 -20.18 2.15
C ARG A 232 -24.39 -20.13 1.08
N ALA A 233 -23.56 -19.10 1.06
CA ALA A 233 -22.44 -19.04 0.15
C ALA A 233 -21.34 -20.02 0.62
N SER A 234 -21.15 -21.10 -0.13
CA SER A 234 -20.11 -22.11 0.14
C SER A 234 -18.81 -21.85 -0.62
N HIS A 235 -18.73 -20.76 -1.39
CA HIS A 235 -17.54 -20.42 -2.15
C HIS A 235 -16.56 -19.64 -1.26
N PRO A 236 -15.27 -20.03 -1.19
CA PRO A 236 -14.31 -19.36 -0.31
C PRO A 236 -14.17 -17.87 -0.59
N ASP A 237 -14.32 -17.46 -1.85
CA ASP A 237 -14.23 -16.05 -2.27
C ASP A 237 -15.52 -15.24 -2.02
N LEU A 238 -16.52 -15.85 -1.40
CA LEU A 238 -17.79 -15.20 -1.00
C LEU A 238 -18.05 -15.28 0.52
N GLU A 239 -17.19 -15.96 1.28
CA GLU A 239 -17.27 -16.04 2.75
C GLU A 239 -16.85 -14.69 3.37
N VAL A 240 -17.77 -13.73 3.38
CA VAL A 240 -17.51 -12.32 3.73
C VAL A 240 -16.79 -12.20 5.07
N PHE A 241 -17.33 -12.81 6.14
CA PHE A 241 -16.71 -12.71 7.47
C PHE A 241 -15.30 -13.31 7.51
N ARG A 242 -15.07 -14.46 6.86
CA ARG A 242 -13.72 -15.05 6.77
C ARG A 242 -12.75 -14.12 6.06
N ILE A 243 -13.19 -13.45 4.99
CA ILE A 243 -12.36 -12.53 4.21
C ILE A 243 -11.98 -11.29 5.04
N PHE A 244 -12.93 -10.72 5.80
CA PHE A 244 -12.65 -9.63 6.73
C PHE A 244 -11.72 -10.07 7.87
N GLU A 245 -11.92 -11.25 8.45
CA GLU A 245 -11.02 -11.80 9.48
C GLU A 245 -9.61 -12.06 8.94
N GLU A 246 -9.49 -12.57 7.72
CA GLU A 246 -8.20 -12.77 7.04
C GLU A 246 -7.50 -11.43 6.83
N ALA A 247 -8.22 -10.40 6.36
CA ALA A 247 -7.67 -9.06 6.21
C ALA A 247 -7.11 -8.51 7.53
N ILE A 248 -7.92 -8.55 8.59
CA ILE A 248 -7.51 -8.08 9.94
C ILE A 248 -6.30 -8.89 10.41
N SER A 249 -6.34 -10.21 10.27
CA SER A 249 -5.25 -11.10 10.70
C SER A 249 -3.95 -10.84 9.95
N THR A 250 -4.01 -10.54 8.64
CA THR A 250 -2.80 -10.19 7.88
C THR A 250 -2.17 -8.90 8.40
N LEU A 251 -2.98 -7.89 8.71
CA LEU A 251 -2.51 -6.62 9.25
C LEU A 251 -2.00 -6.78 10.69
N ASP A 252 -2.66 -7.59 11.52
CA ASP A 252 -2.17 -7.99 12.85
C ASP A 252 -0.83 -8.71 12.77
N LEU A 253 -0.65 -9.63 11.81
CA LEU A 253 0.60 -10.35 11.61
C LEU A 253 1.73 -9.39 11.22
N TYR A 254 1.46 -8.42 10.34
CA TYR A 254 2.42 -7.36 10.04
C TYR A 254 2.78 -6.58 11.31
N THR A 255 1.79 -6.15 12.09
CA THR A 255 2.00 -5.45 13.37
C THR A 255 2.89 -6.26 14.32
N TRP A 256 2.58 -7.55 14.47
CA TRP A 256 3.33 -8.47 15.32
C TRP A 256 4.75 -8.66 14.83
N PHE A 257 4.93 -8.87 13.51
CA PHE A 257 6.24 -8.99 12.90
C PHE A 257 7.07 -7.72 13.08
N TYR A 258 6.48 -6.54 12.85
CA TYR A 258 7.15 -5.25 13.07
C TYR A 258 7.54 -5.05 14.52
N ARG A 259 6.64 -5.34 15.47
CA ARG A 259 6.95 -5.26 16.91
C ARG A 259 8.06 -6.24 17.30
N HIS A 260 8.03 -7.46 16.80
CA HIS A 260 9.03 -8.48 17.07
C HIS A 260 10.38 -8.13 16.43
N LEU A 261 10.37 -7.61 15.20
CA LEU A 261 11.57 -7.15 14.51
C LEU A 261 12.17 -5.93 15.19
N LEU A 262 11.38 -4.96 15.63
CA LEU A 262 11.84 -3.80 16.41
C LEU A 262 12.43 -4.22 17.76
N ALA A 263 11.79 -5.14 18.48
CA ALA A 263 12.32 -5.68 19.72
C ALA A 263 13.66 -6.43 19.50
N ASN A 264 13.72 -7.27 18.46
CA ASN A 264 14.92 -8.05 18.15
C ASN A 264 16.05 -7.20 17.54
N CYS A 265 15.76 -6.12 16.80
CA CYS A 265 16.77 -5.19 16.30
C CYS A 265 17.36 -4.34 17.44
N SER A 266 16.54 -4.00 18.45
CA SER A 266 17.03 -3.34 19.66
C SER A 266 17.99 -4.23 20.46
N GLU A 267 17.79 -5.55 20.48
CA GLU A 267 18.64 -6.48 21.25
C GLU A 267 19.82 -7.06 20.45
N ASN A 268 19.64 -7.44 19.19
CA ASN A 268 20.61 -8.32 18.51
C ASN A 268 21.70 -7.60 17.71
N GLU A 269 21.48 -6.39 17.21
CA GLU A 269 22.53 -5.67 16.46
C GLU A 269 23.56 -5.05 17.42
N ASN A 270 23.14 -4.50 18.55
CA ASN A 270 24.03 -3.74 19.43
C ASN A 270 24.90 -4.61 20.34
N LEU A 271 24.48 -5.82 20.72
CA LEU A 271 25.26 -6.66 21.64
C LEU A 271 26.18 -7.66 20.94
N THR A 272 25.76 -8.25 19.81
CA THR A 272 26.59 -9.26 19.12
C THR A 272 27.45 -8.71 17.99
N SER A 273 27.10 -7.59 17.35
CA SER A 273 28.04 -6.92 16.42
C SER A 273 29.13 -6.19 17.21
N SER A 274 28.77 -5.49 18.29
CA SER A 274 29.76 -4.84 19.16
C SER A 274 30.72 -5.85 19.80
N LEU A 275 30.25 -7.02 20.23
CA LEU A 275 31.14 -8.07 20.75
C LEU A 275 31.90 -8.83 19.66
N LYS A 276 31.35 -8.99 18.44
CA LYS A 276 32.10 -9.60 17.32
C LYS A 276 33.17 -8.64 16.81
N ASP A 277 32.91 -7.35 16.68
CA ASP A 277 33.89 -6.35 16.30
C ASP A 277 34.98 -6.23 17.38
N PHE A 278 34.61 -6.23 18.67
CA PHE A 278 35.59 -6.19 19.77
C PHE A 278 36.43 -7.49 19.90
N ARG A 279 35.86 -8.64 19.53
CA ARG A 279 36.58 -9.94 19.60
C ARG A 279 37.42 -10.22 18.35
N ILE A 280 37.09 -9.57 17.22
CA ILE A 280 37.91 -9.60 16.00
C ILE A 280 39.06 -8.59 16.09
N GLU A 281 38.92 -7.49 16.85
CA GLU A 281 39.99 -6.50 17.08
C GLU A 281 40.98 -6.87 18.20
N GLY A 282 40.65 -7.84 19.06
CA GLY A 282 41.48 -8.20 20.21
C GLY A 282 42.62 -9.22 19.95
N PHE A 283 42.68 -9.84 18.78
CA PHE A 283 43.62 -10.96 18.52
C PHE A 283 44.17 -11.01 17.09
N ARG A 284 44.24 -9.87 16.39
CA ARG A 284 45.03 -9.76 15.16
C ARG A 284 46.02 -8.61 15.27
N ASP A 285 47.27 -9.01 15.20
CA ASP A 285 48.46 -8.18 15.15
C ASP A 285 48.30 -6.97 14.23
N LYS A 286 48.89 -5.89 14.71
CA LYS A 286 49.15 -4.65 13.99
C LYS A 286 50.11 -4.92 12.82
N ALA A 287 49.60 -5.30 11.65
CA ALA A 287 50.21 -5.01 10.34
C ALA A 287 49.34 -5.63 9.23
N PHE A 288 49.00 -4.84 8.21
CA PHE A 288 48.31 -5.26 6.98
C PHE A 288 46.81 -5.59 7.11
N ASP A 289 46.00 -4.54 7.28
CA ASP A 289 44.90 -4.22 6.36
C ASP A 289 44.14 -3.01 6.92
N TYR A 290 44.75 -1.83 6.73
CA TYR A 290 43.97 -0.62 6.69
C TYR A 290 43.42 -0.54 5.26
N GLU A 291 42.32 -1.25 4.96
CA GLU A 291 41.49 -0.77 3.86
C GLU A 291 41.03 0.62 4.28
N PRO A 292 41.37 1.67 3.52
CA PRO A 292 40.87 2.98 3.83
C PRO A 292 39.38 2.94 3.49
N VAL A 293 38.54 2.66 4.48
CA VAL A 293 37.13 3.05 4.40
C VAL A 293 37.20 4.55 4.18
N GLU A 294 36.99 4.95 2.93
CA GLU A 294 37.05 6.34 2.53
C GLU A 294 36.02 7.10 3.38
N ASN A 295 36.49 7.70 4.46
CA ASN A 295 35.83 8.74 5.25
C ASN A 295 35.75 10.02 4.39
N LYS A 296 35.35 9.90 3.13
CA LYS A 296 34.94 11.04 2.34
C LYS A 296 33.64 11.54 2.95
N PRO A 297 33.46 12.84 3.18
CA PRO A 297 32.19 13.39 3.65
C PRO A 297 31.01 13.02 2.74
N SER A 298 31.27 12.61 1.49
CA SER A 298 30.28 12.04 0.59
C SER A 298 29.73 10.69 1.04
N SER A 299 30.52 9.80 1.66
CA SER A 299 30.07 8.46 2.08
C SER A 299 29.18 8.53 3.32
N ILE A 300 29.50 9.41 4.28
CA ILE A 300 28.68 9.68 5.47
C ILE A 300 27.35 10.35 5.07
N ARG A 301 27.38 11.35 4.19
CA ARG A 301 26.17 11.98 3.65
C ARG A 301 25.31 10.97 2.89
N GLN A 302 25.92 10.08 2.12
CA GLN A 302 25.21 9.04 1.38
C GLN A 302 24.57 8.00 2.30
N ARG A 303 25.20 7.67 3.43
CA ARG A 303 24.64 6.80 4.47
C ARG A 303 23.45 7.45 5.18
N HIS A 304 23.58 8.71 5.64
CA HIS A 304 22.45 9.44 6.23
C HIS A 304 21.28 9.60 5.25
N GLN A 305 21.54 9.84 3.96
CA GLN A 305 20.50 9.86 2.94
C GLN A 305 19.86 8.49 2.68
N ALA A 306 20.59 7.40 2.90
CA ALA A 306 20.04 6.06 2.80
C ALA A 306 19.19 5.69 4.02
N GLU A 307 19.63 6.06 5.22
CA GLU A 307 18.88 5.89 6.48
C GLU A 307 17.60 6.73 6.48
N GLY A 308 17.66 8.01 6.09
CA GLY A 308 16.46 8.85 5.96
C GLY A 308 15.44 8.27 4.99
N ARG A 309 15.89 7.74 3.83
CA ARG A 309 14.99 7.06 2.88
C ARG A 309 14.41 5.75 3.40
N ARG A 310 15.06 5.05 4.33
CA ARG A 310 14.49 3.85 4.96
C ARG A 310 13.39 4.25 5.94
N ALA A 311 13.67 5.22 6.81
CA ALA A 311 12.70 5.75 7.76
C ALA A 311 11.45 6.33 7.06
N GLU A 312 11.62 7.06 5.96
CA GLU A 312 10.49 7.55 5.16
C GLU A 312 9.60 6.42 4.61
N ARG A 313 10.21 5.29 4.21
CA ARG A 313 9.45 4.13 3.71
C ARG A 313 8.71 3.44 4.84
N GLU A 314 9.39 3.19 5.96
CA GLU A 314 8.77 2.58 7.14
C GLU A 314 7.59 3.42 7.66
N ASN A 315 7.74 4.74 7.71
CA ASN A 315 6.65 5.66 8.07
C ASN A 315 5.50 5.62 7.06
N ARG A 316 5.80 5.55 5.75
CA ARG A 316 4.78 5.43 4.70
C ARG A 316 4.02 4.12 4.81
N ASP A 317 4.73 3.02 4.99
CA ASP A 317 4.15 1.67 5.07
C ASP A 317 3.27 1.55 6.33
N SER A 318 3.75 2.08 7.46
CA SER A 318 2.97 2.14 8.72
C SER A 318 1.68 2.97 8.55
N THR A 319 1.78 4.13 7.89
CA THR A 319 0.61 4.98 7.66
C THR A 319 -0.38 4.34 6.68
N SER A 320 0.12 3.60 5.69
CA SER A 320 -0.78 2.87 4.78
C SER A 320 -1.55 1.75 5.46
N ALA A 321 -0.91 1.00 6.36
CA ALA A 321 -1.59 -0.04 7.13
C ALA A 321 -2.70 0.55 8.03
N LEU A 322 -2.44 1.70 8.67
CA LEU A 322 -3.44 2.41 9.48
C LEU A 322 -4.66 2.86 8.68
N LEU A 323 -4.44 3.32 7.45
CA LEU A 323 -5.52 3.73 6.56
C LEU A 323 -6.31 2.52 6.05
N GLU A 324 -5.65 1.40 5.75
CA GLU A 324 -6.34 0.15 5.42
C GLU A 324 -7.19 -0.37 6.58
N LEU A 325 -6.71 -0.28 7.83
CA LEU A 325 -7.53 -0.61 9.01
C LEU A 325 -8.75 0.29 9.14
N ARG A 326 -8.62 1.58 8.85
CA ARG A 326 -9.74 2.51 8.85
C ARG A 326 -10.77 2.17 7.76
N ASP A 327 -10.32 1.84 6.56
CA ASP A 327 -11.22 1.44 5.46
C ASP A 327 -12.02 0.18 5.85
N ILE A 328 -11.36 -0.81 6.48
CA ILE A 328 -12.04 -2.00 7.03
C ILE A 328 -13.07 -1.60 8.10
N GLU A 329 -12.73 -0.68 9.01
CA GLU A 329 -13.66 -0.19 10.03
C GLU A 329 -14.90 0.45 9.38
N ASP A 330 -14.72 1.32 8.38
CA ASP A 330 -15.80 2.01 7.68
C ASP A 330 -16.72 1.03 6.90
N GLU A 331 -16.16 0.01 6.25
CA GLU A 331 -16.91 -1.05 5.56
C GLU A 331 -17.73 -1.91 6.55
N LEU A 332 -17.12 -2.33 7.66
CA LEU A 332 -17.80 -3.09 8.71
C LEU A 332 -18.92 -2.28 9.37
N LEU A 333 -18.72 -0.97 9.58
CA LEU A 333 -19.76 -0.07 10.06
C LEU A 333 -20.94 0.00 9.08
N THR A 334 -20.66 0.03 7.77
CA THR A 334 -21.69 0.05 6.73
C THR A 334 -22.49 -1.27 6.72
N LEU A 335 -21.82 -2.41 6.90
CA LEU A 335 -22.48 -3.71 7.06
C LEU A 335 -23.35 -3.76 8.33
N ALA A 336 -22.85 -3.26 9.46
CA ALA A 336 -23.61 -3.18 10.71
C ALA A 336 -24.87 -2.32 10.54
N HIS A 337 -24.78 -1.20 9.83
CA HIS A 337 -25.93 -0.35 9.52
C HIS A 337 -26.95 -1.05 8.61
N LEU A 338 -26.49 -1.85 7.64
CA LEU A 338 -27.36 -2.70 6.83
C LEU A 338 -28.12 -3.72 7.70
N PHE A 339 -27.43 -4.42 8.60
CA PHE A 339 -28.04 -5.41 9.50
C PHE A 339 -29.04 -4.78 10.47
N ASP A 340 -28.77 -3.59 10.99
CA ASP A 340 -29.72 -2.86 11.84
C ASP A 340 -30.97 -2.43 11.04
N SER A 341 -30.79 -1.94 9.81
CA SER A 341 -31.90 -1.60 8.91
C SER A 341 -32.78 -2.82 8.59
N GLN A 342 -32.15 -3.97 8.31
CA GLN A 342 -32.85 -5.25 8.12
C GLN A 342 -33.58 -5.68 9.40
N THR A 343 -32.93 -5.57 10.56
CA THR A 343 -33.49 -5.94 11.86
C THR A 343 -34.75 -5.14 12.15
N ARG A 344 -34.72 -3.82 11.98
CA ARG A 344 -35.90 -2.94 12.19
C ARG A 344 -37.06 -3.33 11.26
N THR A 345 -36.76 -3.59 9.99
CA THR A 345 -37.76 -3.95 8.98
C THR A 345 -38.40 -5.30 9.30
N LEU A 346 -37.60 -6.31 9.66
CA LEU A 346 -38.11 -7.63 10.01
C LEU A 346 -38.83 -7.64 11.37
N GLN A 347 -38.42 -6.80 12.33
CA GLN A 347 -39.16 -6.60 13.58
C GLN A 347 -40.54 -5.95 13.33
N ALA A 348 -40.63 -4.99 12.40
CA ALA A 348 -41.90 -4.40 11.99
C ALA A 348 -42.81 -5.45 11.31
N MET A 349 -42.25 -6.30 10.46
CA MET A 349 -42.98 -7.42 9.84
C MET A 349 -43.43 -8.43 10.90
N HIS A 350 -42.55 -8.80 11.85
CA HIS A 350 -42.86 -9.73 12.93
C HIS A 350 -43.99 -9.21 13.83
N SER A 351 -43.94 -7.94 14.25
CA SER A 351 -45.00 -7.33 15.07
C SER A 351 -46.33 -7.22 14.31
N THR A 352 -46.29 -7.01 12.99
CA THR A 352 -47.49 -7.08 12.14
C THR A 352 -48.08 -8.49 12.12
N TYR A 353 -47.23 -9.51 12.08
CA TYR A 353 -47.64 -10.92 12.08
C TYR A 353 -48.18 -11.39 13.43
N GLU A 354 -47.86 -10.70 14.54
CA GLU A 354 -48.38 -10.98 15.88
C GLU A 354 -49.79 -10.46 16.13
N ARG A 355 -50.30 -9.57 15.27
CA ARG A 355 -51.67 -9.05 15.36
C ARG A 355 -52.69 -10.19 15.36
N PRO A 356 -53.75 -10.10 16.19
CA PRO A 356 -54.70 -11.21 16.40
C PRO A 356 -55.38 -11.69 15.10
N GLU A 357 -55.55 -10.79 14.13
CA GLU A 357 -56.13 -11.06 12.80
C GLU A 357 -55.26 -11.99 11.94
N LEU A 358 -53.93 -11.87 12.05
CA LEU A 358 -52.96 -12.60 11.21
C LEU A 358 -52.28 -13.74 11.96
N ARG A 359 -52.27 -13.71 13.30
CA ARG A 359 -51.55 -14.64 14.18
C ARG A 359 -51.86 -16.12 13.93
N SER A 360 -53.09 -16.45 13.55
CA SER A 360 -53.51 -17.82 13.23
C SER A 360 -52.94 -18.30 11.89
N LYS A 361 -52.81 -17.40 10.92
CA LYS A 361 -52.34 -17.67 9.55
C LYS A 361 -50.82 -17.61 9.40
N THR A 362 -50.11 -16.96 10.31
CA THR A 362 -48.66 -16.67 10.24
C THR A 362 -47.82 -17.50 11.22
N THR A 363 -48.31 -18.66 11.66
CA THR A 363 -47.61 -19.46 12.69
C THR A 363 -46.22 -19.88 12.23
N ARG A 364 -46.06 -20.32 10.98
CA ARG A 364 -44.75 -20.71 10.41
C ARG A 364 -43.93 -19.50 9.99
N GLY A 365 -44.56 -18.51 9.36
CA GLY A 365 -43.90 -17.25 9.01
C GLY A 365 -43.23 -16.56 10.21
N ARG A 366 -43.85 -16.60 11.41
CA ARG A 366 -43.23 -16.08 12.63
C ARG A 366 -41.96 -16.84 13.05
N VAL A 367 -41.91 -18.16 12.83
CA VAL A 367 -40.69 -18.96 13.08
C VAL A 367 -39.56 -18.50 12.16
N PHE A 368 -39.82 -18.40 10.85
CA PHE A 368 -38.83 -17.91 9.89
C PHE A 368 -38.33 -16.49 10.20
N LEU A 369 -39.24 -15.59 10.60
CA LEU A 369 -38.86 -14.23 11.01
C LEU A 369 -38.04 -14.23 12.31
N SER A 370 -38.40 -15.06 13.29
CA SER A 370 -37.63 -15.19 14.54
C SER A 370 -36.23 -15.74 14.29
N GLU A 371 -36.09 -16.68 13.34
CA GLU A 371 -34.82 -17.22 12.91
C GLU A 371 -33.99 -16.16 12.17
N ALA A 372 -34.60 -15.40 11.25
CA ALA A 372 -33.93 -14.31 10.54
C ALA A 372 -33.40 -13.25 11.52
N LEU A 373 -34.20 -12.87 12.52
CA LEU A 373 -33.79 -11.96 13.59
C LEU A 373 -32.66 -12.55 14.46
N GLY A 374 -32.67 -13.87 14.69
CA GLY A 374 -31.58 -14.57 15.35
C GLY A 374 -30.26 -14.49 14.57
N ARG A 375 -30.31 -14.77 13.27
CA ARG A 375 -29.15 -14.68 12.35
C ARG A 375 -28.62 -13.23 12.26
N LEU A 376 -29.51 -12.24 12.14
CA LEU A 376 -29.10 -10.81 12.13
C LEU A 376 -28.39 -10.39 13.40
N ARG A 377 -28.82 -10.88 14.58
CA ARG A 377 -28.12 -10.62 15.84
C ARG A 377 -26.72 -11.22 15.83
N ALA A 378 -26.57 -12.46 15.34
CA ALA A 378 -25.27 -13.11 15.21
C ALA A 378 -24.34 -12.34 14.24
N TYR A 379 -24.86 -11.89 13.09
CA TYR A 379 -24.09 -11.09 12.12
C TYR A 379 -23.68 -9.74 12.68
N THR A 380 -24.60 -9.06 13.38
CA THR A 380 -24.31 -7.78 14.04
C THR A 380 -23.24 -7.96 15.12
N GLN A 381 -23.30 -9.05 15.89
CA GLN A 381 -22.29 -9.37 16.88
C GLN A 381 -20.93 -9.66 16.22
N ALA A 382 -20.88 -10.49 15.18
CA ALA A 382 -19.65 -10.77 14.44
C ALA A 382 -19.01 -9.49 13.86
N ALA A 383 -19.82 -8.61 13.26
CA ALA A 383 -19.34 -7.31 12.78
C ALA A 383 -18.78 -6.44 13.91
N ASN A 384 -19.48 -6.36 15.06
CA ASN A 384 -19.01 -5.62 16.23
C ASN A 384 -17.72 -6.17 16.82
N ASP A 385 -17.58 -7.50 16.89
CA ASP A 385 -16.39 -8.17 17.39
C ASP A 385 -15.18 -7.91 16.48
N MET A 386 -15.36 -7.93 15.16
CA MET A 386 -14.31 -7.55 14.20
C MET A 386 -13.96 -6.06 14.30
N MET A 387 -14.94 -5.16 14.43
CA MET A 387 -14.67 -3.73 14.64
C MET A 387 -13.88 -3.49 15.93
N ALA A 388 -14.19 -4.21 17.01
CA ALA A 388 -13.44 -4.12 18.25
C ALA A 388 -11.97 -4.57 18.07
N ARG A 389 -11.73 -5.63 17.29
CA ARG A 389 -10.37 -6.08 16.93
C ARG A 389 -9.63 -5.04 16.11
N VAL A 390 -10.25 -4.51 15.04
CA VAL A 390 -9.66 -3.46 14.20
C VAL A 390 -9.25 -2.23 15.02
N ARG A 391 -10.11 -1.79 15.95
CA ARG A 391 -9.80 -0.69 16.86
C ARG A 391 -8.63 -1.01 17.78
N ALA A 392 -8.58 -2.22 18.34
CA ALA A 392 -7.45 -2.64 19.18
C ALA A 392 -6.14 -2.66 18.38
N THR A 393 -6.15 -3.19 17.16
CA THR A 393 -4.99 -3.20 16.25
C THR A 393 -4.55 -1.78 15.89
N ARG A 394 -5.50 -0.89 15.61
CA ARG A 394 -5.23 0.52 15.35
C ARG A 394 -4.59 1.20 16.55
N ASP A 395 -5.13 1.00 17.75
CA ASP A 395 -4.56 1.54 18.98
C ASP A 395 -3.13 1.02 19.22
N ASP A 396 -2.87 -0.24 18.86
CA ASP A 396 -1.54 -0.84 18.94
C ASP A 396 -0.57 -0.25 17.90
N TYR A 397 -1.03 0.02 16.67
CA TYR A 397 -0.26 0.77 15.69
C TYR A 397 0.04 2.20 16.15
N ASP A 398 -0.93 2.89 16.75
CA ASP A 398 -0.74 4.23 17.28
C ASP A 398 0.32 4.23 18.41
N LYS A 399 0.32 3.21 19.27
CA LYS A 399 1.38 3.01 20.28
C LYS A 399 2.74 2.70 19.65
N LEU A 400 2.79 1.86 18.61
CA LEU A 400 4.03 1.57 17.89
C LEU A 400 4.60 2.83 17.24
N LEU A 401 3.75 3.65 16.63
CA LEU A 401 4.15 4.91 16.01
C LEU A 401 4.68 5.90 17.07
N GLN A 402 4.04 5.99 18.24
CA GLN A 402 4.55 6.76 19.38
C GLN A 402 5.91 6.23 19.88
N MET A 403 6.10 4.92 19.94
CA MET A 403 7.37 4.30 20.32
C MET A 403 8.48 4.63 19.32
N VAL A 404 8.22 4.52 18.02
CA VAL A 404 9.16 4.87 16.95
C VAL A 404 9.54 6.35 17.01
N GLN A 405 8.56 7.24 17.23
CA GLN A 405 8.83 8.67 17.41
C GLN A 405 9.70 8.94 18.64
N ARG A 406 9.44 8.27 19.76
CA ARG A 406 10.25 8.40 20.98
C ARG A 406 11.66 7.87 20.78
N GLN A 407 11.83 6.78 20.03
CA GLN A 407 13.16 6.24 19.71
C GLN A 407 13.96 7.25 18.87
N ALA A 408 13.34 7.87 17.86
CA ALA A 408 13.99 8.90 17.05
C ALA A 408 14.46 10.10 17.90
N GLN A 409 13.66 10.53 18.88
CA GLN A 409 14.07 11.59 19.82
C GLN A 409 15.26 11.18 20.69
N VAL A 410 15.30 9.93 21.16
CA VAL A 410 16.43 9.41 21.96
C VAL A 410 17.70 9.36 21.11
N ASP A 411 17.60 8.94 19.85
CA ASP A 411 18.74 8.87 18.95
C ASP A 411 19.27 10.27 18.60
N GLU A 412 18.39 11.26 18.39
CA GLU A 412 18.79 12.65 18.20
C GLU A 412 19.54 13.21 19.42
N VAL A 413 19.06 12.92 20.64
CA VAL A 413 19.74 13.29 21.89
C VAL A 413 21.11 12.60 22.01
N ARG A 414 21.20 11.31 21.66
CA ARG A 414 22.47 10.56 21.71
C ARG A 414 23.49 11.10 20.73
N ILE A 415 23.08 11.41 19.50
CA ILE A 415 23.94 12.03 18.47
C ILE A 415 24.41 13.40 18.95
N SER A 416 23.50 14.21 19.53
CA SER A 416 23.84 15.53 20.07
C SER A 416 24.88 15.43 21.19
N ARG A 417 24.76 14.43 22.08
CA ARG A 417 25.75 14.17 23.12
C ARG A 417 27.11 13.78 22.54
N LEU A 418 27.15 12.86 21.57
CA LEU A 418 28.38 12.49 20.88
C LEU A 418 29.03 13.70 20.22
N HIS A 419 28.24 14.58 19.60
CA HIS A 419 28.74 15.80 18.97
C HIS A 419 29.36 16.76 20.00
N ALA A 420 28.75 16.90 21.17
CA ALA A 420 29.29 17.69 22.28
C ALA A 420 30.58 17.10 22.87
N ASP A 421 30.65 15.77 23.04
CA ASP A 421 31.83 15.07 23.54
C ASP A 421 33.02 15.22 22.57
N LEU A 422 32.77 15.07 21.26
CA LEU A 422 33.78 15.29 20.22
C LEU A 422 34.27 16.74 20.19
N ALA A 423 33.37 17.72 20.28
CA ALA A 423 33.72 19.14 20.34
C ALA A 423 34.55 19.47 21.60
N SER A 424 34.21 18.88 22.74
CA SER A 424 34.95 19.02 24.00
C SER A 424 36.37 18.44 23.90
N ALA A 425 36.51 17.24 23.34
CA ALA A 425 37.82 16.63 23.11
C ALA A 425 38.69 17.46 22.16
N GLN A 426 38.11 17.96 21.06
CA GLN A 426 38.79 18.87 20.13
C GLN A 426 39.24 20.16 20.85
N GLY A 427 38.40 20.73 21.70
CA GLY A 427 38.74 21.92 22.51
C GLY A 427 39.96 21.69 23.39
N ARG A 428 40.12 20.49 23.98
CA ARG A 428 41.29 20.12 24.78
C ARG A 428 42.57 20.04 23.94
N SER A 429 42.51 19.46 22.74
CA SER A 429 43.67 19.41 21.83
C SER A 429 44.12 20.80 21.40
N VAL A 430 43.18 21.71 21.11
CA VAL A 430 43.49 23.11 20.79
C VAL A 430 44.13 23.81 21.98
N MET A 431 43.61 23.60 23.20
CA MET A 431 44.18 24.18 24.42
C MET A 431 45.64 23.77 24.61
N ILE A 432 45.96 22.48 24.47
CA ILE A 432 47.34 21.98 24.60
C ILE A 432 48.25 22.65 23.56
N PHE A 433 47.83 22.69 22.29
CA PHE A 433 48.58 23.36 21.23
C PHE A 433 48.83 24.84 21.55
N THR A 434 47.81 25.56 22.02
CA THR A 434 47.94 26.97 22.39
C THR A 434 48.92 27.17 23.55
N THR A 435 48.89 26.32 24.58
CA THR A 435 49.84 26.39 25.72
C THR A 435 51.28 26.21 25.25
N TYR A 436 51.53 25.21 24.39
CA TYR A 436 52.84 25.03 23.78
C TYR A 436 53.28 26.27 23.00
N THR A 437 52.41 26.83 22.16
CA THR A 437 52.77 28.04 21.40
C THR A 437 53.02 29.26 22.29
N VAL A 438 52.22 29.49 23.34
CA VAL A 438 52.39 30.65 24.23
C VAL A 438 53.70 30.59 25.02
N ILE A 439 54.16 29.38 25.38
CA ILE A 439 55.43 29.20 26.10
C ILE A 439 56.63 29.24 25.14
N PHE A 440 56.57 28.45 24.06
CA PHE A 440 57.73 28.25 23.19
C PHE A 440 57.92 29.38 22.20
N LEU A 441 56.88 30.04 21.71
CA LEU A 441 57.04 31.12 20.71
C LEU A 441 57.91 32.30 21.22
N PRO A 442 57.70 32.87 22.42
CA PRO A 442 58.58 33.90 22.94
C PRO A 442 59.97 33.34 23.28
N LEU A 443 60.06 32.10 23.76
CA LEU A 443 61.35 31.48 24.08
C LEU A 443 62.20 31.28 22.81
N THR A 444 61.59 30.76 21.73
CA THR A 444 62.23 30.61 20.42
C THR A 444 62.64 31.95 19.83
N PHE A 445 61.83 33.00 20.04
CA PHE A 445 62.20 34.36 19.65
C PHE A 445 63.46 34.83 20.38
N PHE A 446 63.55 34.69 21.70
CA PHE A 446 64.73 35.08 22.46
C PHE A 446 65.96 34.23 22.11
N THR A 447 65.81 32.91 21.92
CA THR A 447 66.93 32.07 21.47
C THR A 447 67.40 32.45 20.07
N GLY A 448 66.48 32.82 19.18
CA GLY A 448 66.81 33.32 17.85
C GLY A 448 67.55 34.65 17.91
N LEU A 449 67.06 35.59 18.73
CA LEU A 449 67.69 36.89 18.95
C LEU A 449 69.11 36.77 19.51
N PHE A 450 69.32 35.88 20.48
CA PHE A 450 70.64 35.64 21.08
C PHE A 450 71.56 34.76 20.23
N GLY A 451 71.01 33.98 19.30
CA GLY A 451 71.77 33.24 18.29
C GLY A 451 72.23 34.08 17.11
N MET A 452 71.77 35.34 17.00
CA MET A 452 72.19 36.23 15.91
C MET A 452 73.59 36.76 16.15
N ASN A 453 74.47 36.61 15.15
CA ASN A 453 75.82 37.15 15.19
C ASN A 453 75.81 38.66 14.96
N THR A 454 75.67 39.43 16.05
CA THR A 454 75.60 40.89 16.02
C THR A 454 76.84 41.51 16.66
N ALA A 455 77.14 42.76 16.29
CA ALA A 455 78.29 43.50 16.80
C ALA A 455 78.35 43.55 18.33
N GLU A 456 77.19 43.66 18.99
CA GLU A 456 77.04 43.79 20.45
C GLU A 456 77.29 42.47 21.20
N TRP A 457 77.15 41.31 20.53
CA TRP A 457 77.18 39.98 21.16
C TRP A 457 78.45 39.17 20.81
N GLY A 458 79.00 39.36 19.60
CA GLY A 458 80.09 38.52 19.06
C GLY A 458 81.45 39.19 18.87
N GLY A 459 81.56 40.52 19.03
CA GLY A 459 82.82 41.27 18.94
C GLY A 459 83.56 41.14 17.59
N GLY A 460 83.29 42.04 16.64
CA GLY A 460 83.91 42.08 15.30
C GLY A 460 83.11 42.94 14.30
N ASP A 461 83.48 42.91 13.01
CA ASP A 461 82.94 43.69 11.87
C ASP A 461 81.49 43.29 11.45
N ASN A 462 80.66 42.89 12.42
CA ASN A 462 79.28 42.48 12.22
C ASN A 462 78.33 43.69 12.29
N LEU A 463 77.15 43.58 11.70
CA LEU A 463 76.15 44.66 11.70
C LEU A 463 75.56 44.89 13.11
N SER A 464 75.23 46.15 13.43
CA SER A 464 74.63 46.50 14.73
C SER A 464 73.18 45.97 14.86
N LEU A 465 72.78 45.60 16.07
CA LEU A 465 71.45 45.05 16.38
C LEU A 465 70.34 46.05 15.96
N ARG A 466 70.58 47.35 16.13
CA ARG A 466 69.64 48.42 15.75
C ARG A 466 69.38 48.46 14.25
N THR A 467 70.42 48.31 13.41
CA THR A 467 70.27 48.26 11.94
C THR A 467 69.56 47.00 11.48
N ILE A 468 69.88 45.84 12.06
CA ILE A 468 69.24 44.57 11.69
C ILE A 468 67.76 44.59 12.09
N GLY A 469 67.44 45.04 13.31
CA GLY A 469 66.06 45.17 13.79
C GLY A 469 65.24 46.18 12.99
N ALA A 470 65.84 47.31 12.57
CA ALA A 470 65.17 48.33 11.77
C ALA A 470 64.73 47.83 10.38
N VAL A 471 65.40 46.83 9.81
CA VAL A 471 65.03 46.21 8.53
C VAL A 471 64.16 44.97 8.74
N ALA A 472 64.51 44.12 9.71
CA ALA A 472 63.85 42.82 9.92
C ALA A 472 62.43 42.93 10.52
N VAL A 473 62.19 43.85 11.46
CA VAL A 473 60.87 43.98 12.11
C VAL A 473 59.81 44.51 11.14
N PRO A 474 60.03 45.59 10.38
CA PRO A 474 59.05 46.05 9.39
C PRO A 474 58.89 45.06 8.24
N GLY A 475 59.99 44.42 7.81
CA GLY A 475 59.96 43.41 6.76
C GLY A 475 59.13 42.19 7.14
N SER A 476 59.33 41.64 8.34
CA SER A 476 58.55 40.51 8.84
C SER A 476 57.09 40.88 9.09
N ALA A 477 56.80 42.07 9.64
CA ALA A 477 55.42 42.55 9.81
C ALA A 477 54.70 42.70 8.46
N ALA A 478 55.37 43.24 7.45
CA ALA A 478 54.81 43.35 6.09
C ALA A 478 54.56 41.97 5.47
N LEU A 479 55.48 41.02 5.65
CA LEU A 479 55.37 39.65 5.12
C LEU A 479 54.24 38.87 5.81
N VAL A 480 54.07 39.03 7.13
CA VAL A 480 52.95 38.44 7.90
C VAL A 480 51.62 39.08 7.53
N ALA A 481 51.56 40.41 7.38
CA ALA A 481 50.35 41.09 6.93
C ALA A 481 49.95 40.65 5.52
N LEU A 482 50.92 40.56 4.60
CA LEU A 482 50.70 40.05 3.24
C LEU A 482 50.21 38.60 3.26
N SER A 483 50.82 37.73 4.07
CA SER A 483 50.44 36.32 4.16
C SER A 483 49.04 36.13 4.78
N LEU A 484 48.66 36.92 5.79
CA LEU A 484 47.31 36.93 6.36
C LEU A 484 46.27 37.43 5.36
N VAL A 485 46.57 38.50 4.61
CA VAL A 485 45.69 39.00 3.54
C VAL A 485 45.52 37.94 2.46
N LEU A 486 46.59 37.24 2.06
CA LEU A 486 46.50 36.12 1.11
C LEU A 486 45.70 34.95 1.69
N ALA A 487 45.89 34.60 2.96
CA ALA A 487 45.25 33.46 3.62
C ALA A 487 43.75 33.68 3.85
N PHE A 488 43.33 34.88 4.27
CA PHE A 488 41.94 35.16 4.61
C PHE A 488 41.15 35.77 3.44
N SER A 489 41.77 36.51 2.52
CA SER A 489 41.03 37.08 1.40
C SER A 489 40.66 36.01 0.35
N THR A 490 39.36 35.95 0.03
CA THR A 490 38.82 35.02 -0.97
C THR A 490 39.11 35.47 -2.40
N ARG A 491 39.42 36.75 -2.61
CA ARG A 491 39.80 37.33 -3.91
C ARG A 491 41.24 37.01 -4.27
N ALA A 492 42.19 37.15 -3.32
CA ALA A 492 43.58 36.83 -3.60
C ALA A 492 43.81 35.32 -3.76
N ARG A 493 43.14 34.46 -2.95
CA ARG A 493 43.15 33.01 -3.18
C ARG A 493 42.65 32.61 -4.57
N ARG A 494 41.68 33.33 -5.14
CA ARG A 494 41.20 33.06 -6.51
C ARG A 494 42.23 33.44 -7.58
N ILE A 495 42.94 34.55 -7.41
CA ILE A 495 43.99 35.00 -8.34
C ILE A 495 45.21 34.08 -8.25
N VAL A 496 45.65 33.73 -7.04
CA VAL A 496 46.76 32.78 -6.83
C VAL A 496 46.40 31.39 -7.38
N LYS A 497 45.17 30.90 -7.16
CA LYS A 497 44.70 29.66 -7.79
C LYS A 497 44.53 29.77 -9.30
N ALA A 498 44.33 30.96 -9.87
CA ALA A 498 44.31 31.15 -11.32
C ALA A 498 45.72 31.09 -11.91
N LEU A 499 46.70 31.72 -11.25
CA LEU A 499 48.12 31.66 -11.62
C LEU A 499 48.72 30.26 -11.43
N ALA A 500 48.40 29.58 -10.32
CA ALA A 500 48.81 28.20 -10.08
C ALA A 500 48.22 27.25 -11.14
N ARG A 501 46.95 27.44 -11.52
CA ARG A 501 46.32 26.66 -12.60
C ARG A 501 46.95 26.94 -13.97
N LEU A 502 47.40 28.15 -14.25
CA LEU A 502 48.16 28.46 -15.48
C LEU A 502 49.53 27.76 -15.49
N CYS A 503 50.17 27.64 -14.33
CA CYS A 503 51.46 26.94 -14.19
C CYS A 503 51.28 25.40 -14.28
N GLU A 504 50.24 24.85 -13.65
CA GLU A 504 49.83 23.45 -13.80
C GLU A 504 49.46 23.13 -15.25
N GLN A 505 48.73 24.00 -15.95
CA GLN A 505 48.44 23.83 -17.38
C GLN A 505 49.71 23.82 -18.24
N GLY A 506 50.76 24.55 -17.86
CA GLY A 506 52.07 24.50 -18.53
C GLY A 506 52.83 23.20 -18.27
N LEU A 507 52.74 22.65 -17.05
CA LEU A 507 53.33 21.35 -16.70
C LEU A 507 52.54 20.17 -17.28
N ASP A 508 51.22 20.28 -17.40
CA ASP A 508 50.34 19.28 -18.02
C ASP A 508 50.52 19.25 -19.55
N LEU A 509 50.82 20.39 -20.19
CA LEU A 509 51.25 20.42 -21.58
C LEU A 509 52.58 19.67 -21.78
N ALA A 510 53.52 19.79 -20.85
CA ALA A 510 54.78 19.05 -20.88
C ALA A 510 54.58 17.55 -20.62
N SER A 511 53.71 17.18 -19.67
CA SER A 511 53.36 15.78 -19.39
C SER A 511 52.55 15.15 -20.52
N TRP A 512 51.71 15.91 -21.22
CA TRP A 512 50.99 15.48 -22.43
C TRP A 512 51.93 15.22 -23.60
N VAL A 513 52.98 16.03 -23.79
CA VAL A 513 54.03 15.77 -24.80
C VAL A 513 54.83 14.51 -24.47
N VAL A 514 55.09 14.24 -23.19
CA VAL A 514 55.72 12.98 -22.72
C VAL A 514 54.77 11.79 -22.83
N GLY A 515 53.47 11.99 -22.59
CA GLY A 515 52.41 10.98 -22.72
C GLY A 515 52.13 10.59 -24.18
N LEU A 516 52.25 11.53 -25.12
CA LEU A 516 52.17 11.28 -26.57
C LEU A 516 53.30 10.36 -27.04
N LEU A 517 54.48 10.44 -26.39
CA LEU A 517 55.62 9.55 -26.65
C LEU A 517 55.42 8.14 -26.05
N MET A 518 54.63 8.02 -24.98
CA MET A 518 54.33 6.75 -24.30
C MET A 518 53.03 6.07 -24.79
N SER A 519 52.23 6.71 -25.64
CA SER A 519 50.97 6.14 -26.15
C SER A 519 51.15 5.07 -27.24
N LYS A 520 52.40 4.67 -27.57
CA LYS A 520 52.70 3.54 -28.46
C LYS A 520 52.94 2.21 -27.75
N ILE A 521 52.83 2.14 -26.42
CA ILE A 521 52.95 0.90 -25.67
C ILE A 521 51.86 0.87 -24.61
N GLY A 522 50.73 0.23 -24.90
CA GLY A 522 49.66 0.12 -23.91
C GLY A 522 48.32 -0.43 -24.40
N ASP A 523 48.27 -1.22 -25.47
CA ASP A 523 47.12 -2.09 -25.70
C ASP A 523 47.33 -3.36 -24.90
N LEU A 524 46.70 -3.47 -23.73
CA LEU A 524 46.09 -4.71 -23.26
C LEU A 524 45.30 -4.48 -21.97
N GLY A 525 44.00 -4.81 -22.02
CA GLY A 525 43.26 -5.28 -20.85
C GLY A 525 42.05 -4.44 -20.43
N PHE A 526 40.87 -4.78 -20.96
CA PHE A 526 39.63 -4.64 -20.18
C PHE A 526 38.54 -5.62 -20.66
N LEU A 527 38.65 -6.88 -20.21
CA LEU A 527 37.53 -7.83 -20.16
C LEU A 527 37.24 -8.13 -18.68
N ARG A 528 36.56 -7.21 -18.00
CA ARG A 528 35.88 -7.50 -16.73
C ARG A 528 34.79 -6.47 -16.43
N ARG A 529 33.75 -6.47 -17.28
CA ARG A 529 32.55 -5.63 -17.11
C ARG A 529 31.28 -6.41 -17.47
N GLY A 530 31.17 -7.64 -16.94
CA GLY A 530 30.05 -8.54 -17.23
C GLY A 530 29.15 -8.83 -16.03
N GLU A 531 29.68 -8.81 -14.81
CA GLU A 531 28.96 -9.36 -13.64
C GLU A 531 28.32 -8.29 -12.74
N GLU A 532 28.83 -7.05 -12.72
CA GLU A 532 28.25 -5.98 -11.89
C GLU A 532 26.95 -5.39 -12.48
N GLU A 533 26.75 -5.48 -13.80
CA GLU A 533 25.55 -4.92 -14.46
C GLU A 533 24.30 -5.82 -14.30
N GLU A 534 24.47 -7.13 -14.14
CA GLU A 534 23.33 -8.06 -13.91
C GLU A 534 22.79 -7.97 -12.47
N ASP A 535 23.65 -7.84 -11.47
CA ASP A 535 23.24 -7.69 -10.06
C ASP A 535 22.61 -6.33 -9.78
N ALA A 536 23.07 -5.27 -10.46
CA ALA A 536 22.44 -3.95 -10.43
C ALA A 536 21.03 -3.97 -11.06
N ARG A 537 20.82 -4.76 -12.13
CA ARG A 537 19.50 -4.95 -12.77
C ARG A 537 18.55 -5.78 -11.91
N ARG A 538 19.02 -6.84 -11.24
CA ARG A 538 18.22 -7.64 -10.30
C ARG A 538 17.80 -6.86 -9.05
N ARG A 539 18.69 -6.02 -8.50
CA ARG A 539 18.38 -5.11 -7.38
C ARG A 539 17.39 -4.00 -7.78
N LYS A 540 17.46 -3.47 -9.01
CA LYS A 540 16.47 -2.51 -9.54
C LYS A 540 15.08 -3.14 -9.75
N LYS A 541 15.00 -4.40 -10.21
CA LYS A 541 13.72 -5.12 -10.39
C LYS A 541 12.99 -5.41 -9.06
N LYS A 542 13.71 -5.80 -8.01
CA LYS A 542 13.12 -6.03 -6.67
C LYS A 542 12.75 -4.73 -5.93
N LYS A 543 13.54 -3.66 -6.06
CA LYS A 543 13.18 -2.34 -5.48
C LYS A 543 11.99 -1.67 -6.19
N GLY A 544 11.87 -1.87 -7.51
CA GLY A 544 10.80 -1.26 -8.30
C GLY A 544 9.39 -1.80 -8.00
N GLY A 545 9.26 -2.99 -7.42
CA GLY A 545 7.96 -3.53 -6.99
C GLY A 545 7.43 -2.81 -5.74
N VAL A 546 8.24 -2.76 -4.68
CA VAL A 546 7.88 -2.18 -3.39
C VAL A 546 7.79 -0.65 -3.45
N GLU A 547 8.71 0.03 -4.15
CA GLU A 547 8.64 1.50 -4.30
C GLU A 547 7.40 1.96 -5.07
N ARG A 548 6.92 1.16 -6.03
CA ARG A 548 5.70 1.45 -6.81
C ARG A 548 4.44 1.12 -6.03
N GLU A 549 4.38 0.00 -5.33
CA GLU A 549 3.19 -0.36 -4.54
C GLU A 549 2.90 0.66 -3.45
N ALA A 550 3.94 1.18 -2.80
CA ALA A 550 3.82 2.25 -1.85
C ALA A 550 3.52 3.61 -2.54
N SER A 551 4.12 3.95 -3.70
CA SER A 551 3.87 5.27 -4.34
C SER A 551 2.41 5.39 -4.79
N ASP A 552 1.87 4.29 -5.26
CA ASP A 552 0.51 4.10 -5.76
C ASP A 552 -0.53 4.08 -4.62
N PHE A 553 -0.14 3.79 -3.37
CA PHE A 553 -0.99 4.03 -2.21
C PHE A 553 -1.21 5.52 -1.95
N TRP A 554 -0.14 6.33 -2.01
CA TRP A 554 -0.20 7.77 -1.76
C TRP A 554 -0.77 8.57 -2.93
N GLU A 555 -0.68 8.07 -4.16
CA GLU A 555 -1.37 8.67 -5.31
C GLU A 555 -2.89 8.60 -5.19
N ARG A 556 -3.44 7.50 -4.64
CA ARG A 556 -4.89 7.33 -4.38
C ARG A 556 -5.45 8.26 -3.30
N HIS A 557 -4.64 8.63 -2.31
CA HIS A 557 -5.04 9.51 -1.22
C HIS A 557 -4.62 10.97 -1.42
N LYS A 558 -4.13 11.33 -2.62
CA LYS A 558 -4.08 12.75 -3.01
C LYS A 558 -5.51 13.23 -3.19
N LEU A 559 -5.84 14.34 -2.54
CA LEU A 559 -7.09 15.08 -2.77
C LEU A 559 -7.08 15.67 -4.20
N GLU A 560 -7.26 14.85 -5.23
CA GLU A 560 -7.51 15.34 -6.58
C GLU A 560 -8.98 15.79 -6.67
N ARG A 561 -9.22 17.03 -6.26
CA ARG A 561 -10.58 17.60 -6.24
C ARG A 561 -11.09 17.97 -7.65
N ASP A 562 -10.25 17.89 -8.70
CA ASP A 562 -10.54 18.48 -10.03
C ASP A 562 -10.15 17.63 -11.26
N LYS A 563 -9.65 16.39 -11.12
CA LYS A 563 -9.46 15.49 -12.28
C LYS A 563 -10.56 14.45 -12.33
N GLY A 564 -11.04 14.14 -13.54
CA GLY A 564 -12.00 13.06 -13.75
C GLY A 564 -11.46 11.75 -13.17
N TYR A 565 -12.35 10.91 -12.63
CA TYR A 565 -11.98 9.63 -12.04
C TYR A 565 -11.28 8.72 -13.08
N GLU A 566 -10.11 8.21 -12.72
CA GLU A 566 -9.36 7.21 -13.48
C GLU A 566 -9.21 5.93 -12.64
N ILE A 567 -9.45 4.77 -13.25
CA ILE A 567 -9.29 3.47 -12.59
C ILE A 567 -7.82 3.30 -12.17
N PRO A 568 -7.53 2.94 -10.90
CA PRO A 568 -6.16 2.75 -10.41
C PRO A 568 -5.34 1.75 -11.23
N ASP A 569 -4.06 2.03 -11.44
CA ASP A 569 -3.17 1.17 -12.25
C ASP A 569 -3.01 -0.24 -11.66
N LYS A 570 -3.12 -0.40 -10.35
CA LYS A 570 -3.16 -1.70 -9.64
C LYS A 570 -4.32 -2.61 -10.07
N ASN A 571 -5.41 -2.03 -10.55
CA ASN A 571 -6.58 -2.76 -11.01
C ASN A 571 -6.44 -3.13 -12.49
N ARG A 572 -5.36 -2.75 -13.16
CA ARG A 572 -5.07 -3.13 -14.55
C ARG A 572 -4.13 -4.34 -14.59
N PRO A 573 -4.27 -5.26 -15.57
CA PRO A 573 -3.34 -6.35 -15.74
C PRO A 573 -1.97 -5.78 -16.10
N ARG A 574 -0.91 -6.38 -15.53
CA ARG A 574 0.46 -5.99 -15.86
C ARG A 574 0.68 -6.20 -17.36
N ARG A 575 0.79 -5.11 -18.14
CA ARG A 575 1.28 -5.20 -19.52
C ARG A 575 2.67 -5.83 -19.49
N GLY A 576 2.78 -7.08 -19.91
CA GLY A 576 4.07 -7.73 -20.12
C GLY A 576 4.89 -6.84 -21.03
N GLY A 577 6.04 -6.37 -20.55
CA GLY A 577 6.94 -5.54 -21.34
C GLY A 577 7.45 -6.35 -22.52
N VAL A 578 6.81 -6.19 -23.69
CA VAL A 578 7.42 -6.54 -24.96
C VAL A 578 8.53 -5.53 -25.16
N LEU A 579 9.75 -5.96 -24.83
CA LEU A 579 10.97 -5.35 -25.36
C LEU A 579 10.84 -5.38 -26.88
N GLY A 580 10.47 -4.25 -27.47
CA GLY A 580 10.64 -4.01 -28.89
C GLY A 580 12.13 -4.10 -29.19
N ALA A 581 12.57 -5.23 -29.73
CA ALA A 581 13.79 -5.29 -30.50
C ALA A 581 13.53 -4.45 -31.77
N ALA A 582 14.02 -3.21 -31.77
CA ALA A 582 14.20 -2.47 -33.00
C ALA A 582 15.30 -3.18 -33.80
N PHE A 583 14.94 -3.62 -35.00
CA PHE A 583 15.89 -3.94 -36.07
C PHE A 583 16.50 -2.65 -36.61
#